data_AF-A0A7J9K5H2-F1
#
_entry.id   AF-A0A7J9K5H2-F1
#
_cell.length_a   1.000
_cell.length_b   1.000
_cell.length_c   1.000
_cell.angle_alpha   90.00
_cell.angle_beta   90.00
_cell.angle_gamma   90.00
#
_symmetry.space_group_name_H-M   'P 1'
#
loop_
_entity.id
_entity.type
_entity.pdbx_description
1 polymer ?
#
loop_
_entity_poly.entity_id
_entity_poly.type
_entity_poly.pdbx_seq_one_letter_code
_entity_poly.pdbx_strand_id
1 'polypeptide(L)'
;MARPDNLTDAYSRIRRNFSYFKVNYITLLALVLAFSLLSHPFSLLVLLGLLAAWLFLYLFRPSDQPLVIFGRTFSDRETLGILVVLTVFIVFLTSIGSLLISAILIGVAIVCIHGAFRVPEDLFLDDQDPANSGFLSFLGNAASSAAIAAAPAVASRV
;
A
#
# COMPACT_ATOMS: atom_id res chain seq x y z
N MET A 1 -4.48 25.16 5.27
CA MET A 1 -5.43 24.11 4.85
C MET A 1 -6.65 24.81 4.29
N ALA A 2 -7.03 24.54 3.04
CA ALA A 2 -8.20 25.17 2.42
C ALA A 2 -9.36 24.16 2.39
N ARG A 3 -10.56 24.64 2.69
CA ARG A 3 -11.78 23.85 2.59
C ARG A 3 -12.03 23.54 1.10
N PRO A 4 -12.42 22.31 0.74
CA PRO A 4 -12.81 22.00 -0.63
C PRO A 4 -14.15 22.66 -0.98
N ASP A 5 -14.28 23.13 -2.22
CA ASP A 5 -15.46 23.88 -2.66
C ASP A 5 -16.65 22.97 -2.97
N ASN A 6 -16.37 21.72 -3.39
CA ASN A 6 -17.38 20.70 -3.65
C ASN A 6 -16.80 19.28 -3.49
N LEU A 7 -17.65 18.26 -3.55
CA LEU A 7 -17.25 16.85 -3.37
C LEU A 7 -16.27 16.37 -4.46
N THR A 8 -16.41 16.86 -5.69
CA THR A 8 -15.51 16.53 -6.81
C THR A 8 -14.10 17.07 -6.56
N ASP A 9 -14.00 18.31 -6.09
CA ASP A 9 -12.75 18.94 -5.67
C ASP A 9 -12.11 18.18 -4.50
N ALA A 10 -12.89 17.86 -3.46
CA ALA A 10 -12.41 17.04 -2.33
C ALA A 10 -11.86 15.68 -2.77
N TYR A 11 -12.57 14.96 -3.64
CA TYR A 11 -12.12 13.67 -4.17
C TYR A 11 -10.85 13.80 -4.99
N SER A 12 -10.75 14.84 -5.84
CA SER A 12 -9.56 15.09 -6.65
C SER A 12 -8.31 15.38 -5.79
N ARG A 13 -8.48 16.15 -4.70
CA ARG A 13 -7.42 16.44 -3.72
C ARG A 13 -7.01 15.17 -2.97
N ILE A 14 -7.96 14.38 -2.49
CA ILE A 14 -7.68 13.09 -1.84
C ILE A 14 -6.87 12.18 -2.77
N ARG A 15 -7.28 12.02 -4.03
CA ARG A 15 -6.61 11.13 -4.98
C ARG A 15 -5.16 11.56 -5.25
N ARG A 16 -4.90 12.86 -5.45
CA ARG A 16 -3.54 13.39 -5.65
C ARG A 16 -2.69 13.22 -4.40
N ASN A 17 -3.22 13.59 -3.24
CA ASN A 17 -2.49 13.52 -1.97
C ASN A 17 -2.21 12.07 -1.54
N PHE A 18 -3.09 11.12 -1.84
CA PHE A 18 -2.88 9.69 -1.56
C PHE A 18 -1.66 9.10 -2.25
N SER A 19 -1.46 9.41 -3.53
CA SER A 19 -0.31 8.92 -4.28
C SER A 19 1.01 9.50 -3.73
N TYR A 20 0.98 10.79 -3.37
CA TYR A 20 2.17 11.50 -2.89
C TYR A 20 2.55 11.07 -1.46
N PHE A 21 1.58 11.06 -0.54
CA PHE A 21 1.81 10.77 0.89
C PHE A 21 1.58 9.30 1.26
N LYS A 22 1.62 8.38 0.28
CA LYS A 22 1.35 6.95 0.49
C LYS A 22 2.09 6.34 1.69
N VAL A 23 3.38 6.68 1.83
CA VAL A 23 4.21 6.16 2.94
C VAL A 23 3.70 6.70 4.27
N ASN A 24 3.47 8.01 4.36
CA ASN A 24 2.94 8.63 5.58
C ASN A 24 1.57 8.08 5.98
N TYR A 25 0.72 7.77 5.00
CA TYR A 25 -0.61 7.20 5.25
C TYR A 25 -0.53 5.74 5.69
N ILE A 26 0.35 4.93 5.09
CA ILE A 26 0.61 3.56 5.54
C ILE A 26 1.20 3.58 6.96
N THR A 27 2.16 4.46 7.24
CA THR A 27 2.74 4.61 8.58
C THR A 27 1.69 5.00 9.60
N LEU A 28 0.82 5.97 9.30
CA LEU A 28 -0.26 6.38 10.19
C LEU A 28 -1.24 5.24 10.45
N LEU A 29 -1.68 4.55 9.40
CA LEU A 29 -2.57 3.40 9.52
C LEU A 29 -1.93 2.29 10.37
N ALA A 30 -0.65 2.00 10.15
CA ALA A 30 0.11 1.03 10.93
C ALA A 30 0.22 1.44 12.40
N LEU A 31 0.42 2.73 12.70
CA LEU A 31 0.44 3.25 14.07
C LEU A 31 -0.94 3.08 14.74
N VAL A 32 -2.02 3.51 14.08
CA VAL A 32 -3.39 3.36 14.62
C VAL A 32 -3.70 1.89 14.91
N LEU A 33 -3.33 1.01 13.99
CA LEU A 33 -3.50 -0.43 14.16
C LEU A 33 -2.64 -0.99 15.30
N ALA A 34 -1.37 -0.57 15.39
CA ALA A 34 -0.46 -0.98 16.46
C ALA A 34 -0.96 -0.55 17.83
N PHE A 35 -1.36 0.72 17.98
CA PHE A 35 -1.96 1.22 19.22
C PHE A 35 -3.25 0.47 19.57
N SER A 36 -4.14 0.24 18.60
CA SER A 36 -5.36 -0.54 18.81
C SER A 36 -5.07 -1.94 19.34
N LEU A 37 -4.12 -2.66 18.73
CA LEU A 37 -3.73 -3.99 19.20
C LEU A 37 -3.07 -3.96 20.58
N LEU A 38 -2.20 -2.97 20.82
CA LEU A 38 -1.49 -2.82 22.10
C LEU A 38 -2.45 -2.49 23.26
N SER A 39 -3.56 -1.80 22.98
CA SER A 39 -4.65 -1.56 23.93
C SER A 39 -5.44 -2.81 24.30
N HIS A 40 -5.28 -3.92 23.56
CA HIS A 40 -5.98 -5.19 23.82
C HIS A 40 -4.96 -6.33 24.06
N PRO A 41 -4.31 -6.36 25.24
CA PRO A 41 -3.20 -7.28 25.52
C PRO A 41 -3.59 -8.75 25.42
N PHE A 42 -4.83 -9.11 25.76
CA PHE A 42 -5.32 -10.49 25.60
C PHE A 42 -5.42 -10.90 24.12
N SER A 43 -6.03 -10.05 23.29
CA SER A 43 -6.11 -10.28 21.84
C SER A 43 -4.73 -10.37 21.20
N LEU A 44 -3.78 -9.53 21.65
CA LEU A 44 -2.39 -9.57 21.22
C LEU A 44 -1.72 -10.89 21.61
N LEU A 45 -1.86 -11.35 22.86
CA LEU A 45 -1.29 -12.61 23.33
C LEU A 45 -1.81 -13.79 22.50
N VAL A 46 -3.12 -13.86 22.26
CA VAL A 46 -3.73 -14.92 21.45
C VAL A 46 -3.20 -14.89 20.01
N LEU A 47 -3.10 -13.71 19.40
CA LEU A 47 -2.55 -13.55 18.04
C LEU A 47 -1.06 -13.97 17.98
N LEU A 48 -0.28 -13.61 19.00
CA LEU A 48 1.13 -13.98 19.09
C LEU A 48 1.30 -15.49 19.27
N GLY A 49 0.46 -16.13 20.08
CA GLY A 49 0.45 -17.58 20.24
C GLY A 49 0.09 -18.31 18.95
N LEU A 50 -0.90 -17.79 18.21
CA LEU A 50 -1.26 -18.31 16.89
C LEU A 50 -0.11 -18.15 15.89
N LEU A 51 0.52 -16.97 15.84
CA LEU A 51 1.68 -16.71 14.99
C LEU A 51 2.84 -17.65 15.35
N ALA A 52 3.11 -17.83 16.64
CA ALA A 52 4.13 -18.75 17.12
C ALA A 52 3.83 -20.20 16.69
N ALA A 53 2.57 -20.63 16.71
CA ALA A 53 2.18 -21.94 16.21
C ALA A 53 2.46 -22.09 14.70
N TRP A 54 2.11 -21.09 13.89
CA TRP A 54 2.45 -21.07 12.46
C TRP A 54 3.97 -21.15 12.21
N LEU A 55 4.74 -20.29 12.88
CA LEU A 55 6.20 -20.26 12.74
C LEU A 55 6.84 -21.57 13.22
N PHE A 56 6.42 -22.08 14.37
CA PHE A 56 6.92 -23.33 14.90
C PHE A 56 6.65 -24.49 13.93
N LEU A 57 5.42 -24.59 13.42
CA LEU A 57 5.00 -25.72 12.59
C LEU A 57 5.52 -25.68 11.15
N TYR A 58 5.78 -24.49 10.59
CA TYR A 58 6.15 -24.36 9.17
C TYR A 58 7.51 -23.70 8.91
N LEU A 59 8.09 -22.98 9.89
CA LEU A 59 9.41 -22.37 9.74
C LEU A 59 10.49 -23.12 10.52
N PHE A 60 10.20 -23.52 11.76
CA PHE A 60 11.19 -24.17 12.63
C PHE A 60 11.15 -25.70 12.59
N ARG A 61 10.03 -26.28 12.17
CA ARG A 61 9.82 -27.72 12.07
C ARG A 61 10.29 -28.23 10.71
N PRO A 62 11.18 -29.23 10.66
CA PRO A 62 11.56 -29.89 9.42
C PRO A 62 10.35 -30.53 8.74
N SER A 63 10.21 -30.31 7.43
CA SER A 63 9.09 -30.79 6.62
C SER A 63 8.91 -32.32 6.65
N ASP A 64 9.99 -33.05 6.90
CA ASP A 64 10.01 -34.52 6.85
C ASP A 64 9.51 -35.17 8.16
N GLN A 65 9.27 -34.38 9.21
CA GLN A 65 8.83 -34.89 10.50
C GLN A 65 7.31 -34.72 10.65
N PRO A 66 6.51 -35.79 10.82
CA PRO A 66 5.07 -35.70 11.02
C PRO A 66 4.71 -35.22 12.42
N LEU A 67 3.63 -34.46 12.58
CA LEU A 67 3.26 -33.88 13.89
C LEU A 67 2.69 -34.99 14.78
N VAL A 68 3.32 -35.23 15.93
CA VAL A 68 2.87 -36.27 16.87
C VAL A 68 2.32 -35.61 18.14
N ILE A 69 1.04 -35.81 18.41
CA ILE A 69 0.37 -35.32 19.61
C ILE A 69 -0.31 -36.50 20.30
N PHE A 70 -0.03 -36.71 21.59
CA PHE A 70 -0.55 -37.84 22.38
C PHE A 70 -0.34 -39.23 21.72
N GLY A 71 0.78 -39.41 21.02
CA GLY A 71 1.10 -40.66 20.31
C GLY A 71 0.40 -40.84 18.96
N ARG A 72 -0.44 -39.90 18.53
CA ARG A 72 -1.05 -39.90 17.18
C ARG A 72 -0.26 -39.04 16.22
N THR A 73 0.07 -39.59 15.06
CA THR A 73 0.65 -38.85 13.93
C THR A 73 -0.45 -38.11 13.16
N PHE A 74 -0.21 -36.84 12.86
CA PHE A 74 -1.04 -36.00 12.00
C PHE A 74 -0.30 -35.76 10.69
N SER A 75 -1.03 -35.90 9.60
CA SER A 75 -0.53 -35.52 8.28
C SER A 75 -0.43 -34.00 8.15
N ASP A 76 0.34 -33.53 7.18
CA ASP A 76 0.51 -32.08 6.95
C ASP A 76 -0.79 -31.39 6.56
N ARG A 77 -1.67 -32.09 5.82
CA ARG A 77 -2.99 -31.56 5.43
C ARG A 77 -3.91 -31.42 6.63
N GLU A 78 -3.90 -32.39 7.54
CA GLU A 78 -4.68 -32.32 8.79
C GLU A 78 -4.13 -31.20 9.68
N THR A 79 -2.82 -31.10 9.83
CA THR A 79 -2.16 -30.05 10.62
C THR A 79 -2.50 -28.67 10.06
N LEU A 80 -2.40 -28.49 8.73
CA LEU A 80 -2.77 -27.26 8.06
C LEU A 80 -4.25 -26.94 8.25
N GLY A 81 -5.13 -27.93 8.03
CA GLY A 81 -6.56 -27.77 8.21
C GLY A 81 -6.94 -27.34 9.62
N ILE A 82 -6.38 -28.01 10.64
CA ILE A 82 -6.57 -27.65 12.05
C ILE A 82 -6.07 -26.24 12.32
N LEU A 83 -4.88 -25.89 11.83
CA LEU A 83 -4.29 -24.57 12.05
C LEU A 83 -5.08 -23.45 11.39
N VAL A 84 -5.63 -23.68 10.20
CA VAL A 84 -6.53 -22.76 9.51
C VAL A 84 -7.85 -22.62 10.27
N VAL A 85 -8.48 -23.72 10.68
CA VAL A 85 -9.72 -23.69 11.46
C VAL A 85 -9.51 -22.97 12.79
N LEU A 86 -8.38 -23.24 13.47
CA LEU A 86 -7.99 -22.56 14.70
C LEU A 86 -7.78 -21.05 14.47
N THR A 87 -7.14 -20.67 13.35
CA THR A 87 -6.97 -19.27 12.95
C THR A 87 -8.31 -18.58 12.80
N VAL A 88 -9.23 -19.19 12.03
CA VAL A 88 -10.60 -18.67 11.84
C VAL A 88 -11.30 -18.54 13.19
N PHE A 89 -11.33 -19.62 13.98
CA PHE A 89 -11.97 -19.64 15.29
C PHE A 89 -11.44 -18.55 16.23
N ILE A 90 -10.12 -18.38 16.32
CA ILE A 90 -9.47 -17.32 17.10
C ILE A 90 -9.90 -15.95 16.59
N VAL A 91 -9.82 -15.69 15.29
CA VAL A 91 -10.16 -14.37 14.71
C VAL A 91 -11.62 -14.00 14.95
N PHE A 92 -12.54 -14.98 14.92
CA PHE A 92 -13.97 -14.75 15.16
C PHE A 92 -14.33 -14.67 16.65
N LEU A 93 -13.69 -15.44 17.52
CA LEU A 93 -13.95 -15.39 18.96
C LEU A 93 -13.28 -14.22 19.66
N THR A 94 -12.11 -13.82 19.18
CA THR A 94 -11.45 -12.63 19.69
C THR A 94 -12.07 -11.38 19.06
N SER A 95 -12.06 -10.27 19.79
CA SER A 95 -12.48 -8.97 19.26
C SER A 95 -11.59 -8.43 18.13
N ILE A 96 -10.58 -9.20 17.68
CA ILE A 96 -9.61 -8.81 16.65
C ILE A 96 -10.31 -8.33 15.39
N GLY A 97 -11.35 -9.04 14.91
CA GLY A 97 -12.09 -8.60 13.72
C GLY A 97 -12.64 -7.17 13.86
N SER A 98 -13.28 -6.87 14.99
CA SER A 98 -13.80 -5.51 15.27
C SER A 98 -12.69 -4.48 15.43
N LEU A 99 -11.55 -4.85 16.02
CA LEU A 99 -10.40 -3.98 16.18
C LEU A 99 -9.79 -3.60 14.84
N LEU A 100 -9.59 -4.57 13.96
CA LEU A 100 -9.10 -4.33 12.60
C LEU A 100 -10.04 -3.39 11.83
N ILE A 101 -11.34 -3.66 11.85
CA ILE A 101 -12.33 -2.81 11.15
C ILE A 101 -12.31 -1.38 11.71
N SER A 102 -12.31 -1.22 13.04
CA SER A 102 -12.28 0.10 13.67
C SER A 102 -11.00 0.88 13.37
N ALA A 103 -9.83 0.22 13.43
CA ALA A 103 -8.54 0.85 13.17
C ALA A 103 -8.44 1.29 11.70
N ILE A 104 -8.91 0.45 10.77
CA ILE A 104 -8.98 0.79 9.35
C ILE A 104 -9.92 1.97 9.12
N LEU A 105 -11.12 1.95 9.71
CA LEU A 105 -12.10 3.02 9.54
C LEU A 105 -11.55 4.36 10.03
N ILE A 106 -10.93 4.37 11.22
CA ILE A 106 -10.29 5.56 11.80
C ILE A 106 -9.13 6.03 10.91
N GLY A 107 -8.26 5.12 10.48
CA GLY A 107 -7.14 5.45 9.59
C GLY A 107 -7.60 6.06 8.27
N VAL A 108 -8.61 5.46 7.62
CA VAL A 108 -9.22 5.98 6.39
C VAL A 108 -9.84 7.35 6.63
N ALA A 109 -10.57 7.55 7.73
CA ALA A 109 -11.15 8.85 8.05
C ALA A 109 -10.07 9.94 8.19
N ILE A 110 -8.96 9.65 8.87
CA ILE A 110 -7.83 10.59 9.02
C ILE A 110 -7.20 10.89 7.66
N VAL A 111 -6.98 9.87 6.83
CA VAL A 111 -6.42 10.03 5.47
C VAL A 111 -7.34 10.87 4.58
N CYS A 112 -8.66 10.65 4.63
CA CYS A 112 -9.64 11.42 3.87
C CYS A 112 -9.69 12.88 4.33
N ILE A 113 -9.69 13.14 5.65
CA ILE A 113 -9.66 14.50 6.20
C ILE A 113 -8.36 15.19 5.78
N HIS A 114 -7.22 14.56 5.98
CA HIS A 114 -5.94 15.13 5.58
C HIS A 114 -5.90 15.39 4.07
N GLY A 115 -6.30 14.42 3.26
CA GLY A 115 -6.27 14.49 1.80
C GLY A 115 -7.24 15.51 1.21
N ALA A 116 -8.40 15.75 1.81
CA ALA A 116 -9.37 16.72 1.32
C ALA A 116 -8.98 18.17 1.64
N PHE A 117 -8.36 18.41 2.81
CA PHE A 117 -7.99 19.75 3.27
C PHE A 117 -6.55 20.15 2.91
N ARG A 118 -5.73 19.19 2.45
CA ARG A 118 -4.39 19.48 1.94
C ARG A 118 -4.47 19.94 0.49
N VAL A 119 -4.08 21.18 0.27
CA VAL A 119 -4.09 21.79 -1.06
C VAL A 119 -2.83 21.37 -1.83
N PRO A 120 -2.95 20.82 -3.05
CA PRO A 120 -1.81 20.33 -3.83
C PRO A 120 -0.92 21.40 -4.51
N GLU A 121 -1.10 22.69 -4.21
CA GLU A 121 -0.66 23.81 -5.06
C GLU A 121 0.85 23.85 -5.40
N ASP A 122 1.75 23.51 -4.47
CA ASP A 122 3.21 23.66 -4.70
C ASP A 122 4.00 22.34 -4.77
N LEU A 123 3.33 21.20 -4.64
CA LEU A 123 3.98 19.89 -4.47
C LEU A 123 4.12 19.09 -5.78
N PHE A 124 3.40 19.53 -6.83
CA PHE A 124 3.31 18.87 -8.13
C PHE A 124 3.82 19.77 -9.27
N LEU A 125 4.44 20.92 -8.94
CA LEU A 125 5.03 21.80 -9.94
C LEU A 125 6.34 21.23 -10.52
N ASP A 126 7.00 20.30 -9.80
CA ASP A 126 8.22 19.61 -10.26
C ASP A 126 7.97 18.21 -10.86
N ASP A 127 6.77 17.61 -10.67
CA ASP A 127 6.41 16.30 -11.24
C ASP A 127 5.62 16.40 -12.56
N GLN A 128 5.54 17.61 -13.13
CA GLN A 128 5.14 17.83 -14.53
C GLN A 128 6.35 17.77 -15.47
N ASP A 129 7.33 16.91 -15.21
CA ASP A 129 8.17 16.43 -16.30
C ASP A 129 7.27 15.60 -17.22
N PRO A 130 7.13 15.96 -18.51
CA PRO A 130 6.35 15.15 -19.41
C PRO A 130 7.12 13.84 -19.60
N ALA A 131 6.74 12.79 -18.89
CA ALA A 131 7.31 11.45 -19.11
C ALA A 131 7.11 10.95 -20.57
N ASN A 132 6.33 11.67 -21.38
CA ASN A 132 6.13 11.44 -22.80
C ASN A 132 6.82 12.47 -23.73
N SER A 133 7.55 13.47 -23.23
CA SER A 133 8.30 14.42 -24.08
C SER A 133 9.67 13.89 -24.52
N GLY A 134 10.21 12.86 -23.85
CA GLY A 134 11.50 12.28 -24.20
C GLY A 134 11.52 11.74 -25.64
N PHE A 135 10.72 10.73 -25.94
CA PHE A 135 10.74 10.08 -27.25
C PHE A 135 10.22 10.97 -28.40
N LEU A 136 9.20 11.79 -28.14
CA LEU A 136 8.61 12.67 -29.16
C LEU A 136 9.46 13.91 -29.44
N SER A 137 10.24 14.41 -28.46
CA SER A 137 11.19 15.50 -28.74
C SER A 137 12.37 15.03 -29.59
N PHE A 138 12.85 13.80 -29.41
CA PHE A 138 13.88 13.23 -30.30
C PHE A 138 13.40 13.16 -31.77
N LEU A 139 12.14 12.78 -32.01
CA LEU A 139 11.57 12.75 -33.35
C LEU A 139 11.33 14.16 -33.93
N GLY A 140 10.88 15.10 -33.10
CA GLY A 140 10.71 16.51 -33.49
C GLY A 140 12.03 17.21 -33.83
N ASN A 141 13.08 16.94 -33.04
CA ASN A 141 14.42 17.46 -33.29
C ASN A 141 15.06 16.83 -34.54
N ALA A 142 14.90 15.52 -34.75
CA ALA A 142 15.39 14.84 -35.95
C ALA A 142 14.68 15.36 -37.22
N ALA A 143 13.36 15.56 -37.17
CA ALA A 143 12.60 16.14 -38.28
C ALA A 143 13.02 17.59 -38.57
N SER A 144 13.28 18.38 -37.54
CA SER A 144 13.76 19.77 -37.69
C SER A 144 15.17 19.82 -38.29
N SER A 145 16.10 18.96 -37.85
CA SER A 145 17.45 18.87 -38.41
C SER A 145 17.44 18.39 -39.88
N ALA A 146 16.57 17.45 -40.23
CA ALA A 146 16.40 16.99 -41.61
C ALA A 146 15.82 18.08 -42.52
N ALA A 147 14.87 18.87 -42.02
CA ALA A 147 14.29 19.99 -42.75
C ALA A 147 15.31 21.13 -43.00
N ILE A 148 16.19 21.40 -42.03
CA ILE A 148 17.27 22.38 -42.17
C ILE A 148 18.32 21.90 -43.19
N ALA A 149 18.62 20.60 -43.22
CA ALA A 149 19.56 20.01 -44.19
C ALA A 149 18.99 19.95 -45.62
N ALA A 150 17.67 19.92 -45.78
CA ALA A 150 17.00 19.89 -47.09
C ALA A 150 16.66 21.28 -47.65
N ALA A 151 16.91 22.37 -46.91
CA ALA A 151 16.66 23.72 -47.37
C ALA A 151 17.67 24.14 -48.46
N PRO A 152 17.24 24.67 -49.62
CA PRO A 152 18.16 25.05 -50.69
C PRO A 152 18.99 26.27 -50.27
N ALA A 153 20.31 26.17 -50.42
CA ALA A 153 21.23 27.28 -50.18
C ALA A 153 20.98 28.39 -51.23
N VAL A 154 20.26 29.44 -50.85
CA VAL A 154 20.16 30.66 -51.65
C VAL A 154 21.52 31.37 -51.59
N ALA A 155 22.36 31.08 -52.58
CA ALA A 155 23.63 31.76 -52.78
C ALA A 155 23.36 33.22 -53.18
N SER A 156 23.50 34.13 -52.21
CA SER A 156 23.61 35.57 -52.43
C SER A 156 24.89 35.85 -53.24
N ARG A 157 24.75 36.15 -54.54
CA ARG A 157 25.84 36.71 -55.35
C ARG A 157 25.81 38.23 -55.26
N VAL A 158 26.94 38.81 -54.82
CA VAL A 158 27.37 40.19 -55.11
C VAL A 158 28.58 40.08 -56.02
#